data_AF-A0A7S2E6H4-F1
#
_entry.id   AF-A0A7S2E6H4-F1
#
_cell.length_a   1.000
_cell.length_b   1.000
_cell.length_c   1.000
_cell.angle_alpha   90.00
_cell.angle_beta   90.00
_cell.angle_gamma   90.00
#
_symmetry.space_group_name_H-M   'P 1'
#
loop_
_entity.id
_entity.type
_entity.pdbx_description
1 polymer ?
#
loop_
_entity_poly.entity_id
_entity_poly.type
_entity_poly.pdbx_seq_one_letter_code
_entity_poly.pdbx_strand_id
1 'polypeptide(L)'
;IIVEWADLIVVSGGNSLFAMLRWRTTGLDQLIKEAALKGTVLCGGSAGCGCWFDSMQTDSLKPEACKLSEKVLAELSPEQRLDWSFVRISCMGFINAFCVPHIDTVGTNNVARVDIAKKMLLEAHFDPSYEAPVFGLGVDEKAVVAYEEGKITIISAGDRHDGLGPATCYILFVDGRNEVMVIPITPNTGEALTMEEMIERAMRSVEAVQSPMDLIVSQEVTDACTIRGSSFNT
;
A
#
# COMPACT_ATOMS: atom_id res chain seq x y z
N ILE A 1 -0.19 32.97 8.43
CA ILE A 1 -0.66 31.67 9.01
C ILE A 1 0.56 30.76 9.15
N ILE A 2 0.72 29.97 10.22
CA ILE A 2 1.98 29.29 10.57
C ILE A 2 2.62 28.44 9.44
N VAL A 3 1.83 27.95 8.49
CA VAL A 3 2.34 27.22 7.32
C VAL A 3 3.06 28.08 6.28
N GLU A 4 2.89 29.41 6.28
CA GLU A 4 3.43 30.28 5.21
C GLU A 4 4.95 30.47 5.27
N TRP A 5 5.56 30.29 6.45
CA TRP A 5 7.01 30.42 6.65
C TRP A 5 7.71 29.07 6.79
N ALA A 6 6.98 27.97 6.69
CA ALA A 6 7.53 26.64 6.90
C ALA A 6 8.26 26.16 5.64
N ASP A 7 9.55 25.85 5.76
CA ASP A 7 10.31 25.16 4.71
C ASP A 7 9.96 23.66 4.64
N LEU A 8 9.55 23.08 5.77
CA LEU A 8 9.24 21.67 5.94
C LEU A 8 8.00 21.48 6.83
N ILE A 9 7.06 20.66 6.39
CA ILE A 9 5.92 20.19 7.18
C ILE A 9 6.06 18.69 7.42
N VAL A 10 6.21 18.31 8.68
CA VAL A 10 6.35 16.91 9.10
C VAL A 10 5.05 16.42 9.76
N VAL A 11 4.48 15.35 9.23
CA VAL A 11 3.30 14.68 9.78
C VAL A 11 3.70 13.35 10.38
N SER A 12 3.59 13.22 11.69
CA SER A 12 3.91 11.97 12.38
C SER A 12 2.83 10.89 12.20
N GLY A 13 3.11 9.69 12.70
CA GLY A 13 2.07 8.66 12.90
C GLY A 13 1.00 9.10 13.91
N GLY A 14 -0.14 8.41 13.90
CA GLY A 14 -1.27 8.67 14.80
C GLY A 14 -2.60 8.17 14.24
N ASN A 15 -3.70 8.68 14.79
CA ASN A 15 -5.04 8.37 14.29
C ASN A 15 -5.32 9.16 12.99
N SER A 16 -5.12 8.50 11.86
CA SER A 16 -5.29 9.06 10.51
C SER A 16 -6.68 9.64 10.25
N LEU A 17 -7.74 8.93 10.67
CA LEU A 17 -9.12 9.39 10.46
C LEU A 17 -9.38 10.68 11.24
N PHE A 18 -8.94 10.72 12.50
CA PHE A 18 -9.05 11.93 13.31
C PHE A 18 -8.26 13.09 12.70
N ALA A 19 -7.03 12.86 12.22
CA ALA A 19 -6.23 13.88 11.56
C ALA A 19 -6.95 14.45 10.33
N MET A 20 -7.40 13.62 9.40
CA MET A 20 -8.10 14.06 8.18
C MET A 20 -9.39 14.84 8.49
N LEU A 21 -10.19 14.37 9.45
CA LEU A 21 -11.41 15.08 9.87
C LEU A 21 -11.08 16.43 10.50
N ARG A 22 -10.07 16.49 11.38
CA ARG A 22 -9.65 17.74 12.01
C ARG A 22 -9.12 18.73 10.99
N TRP A 23 -8.28 18.29 10.05
CA TRP A 23 -7.68 19.19 9.08
C TRP A 23 -8.73 19.81 8.16
N ARG A 24 -9.67 19.00 7.65
CA ARG A 24 -10.79 19.50 6.83
C ARG A 24 -11.68 20.46 7.60
N THR A 25 -12.00 20.15 8.86
CA THR A 25 -12.85 21.04 9.67
C THR A 25 -12.18 22.34 10.07
N THR A 26 -10.85 22.38 10.14
CA THR A 26 -10.09 23.61 10.45
C THR A 26 -9.55 24.33 9.20
N GLY A 27 -9.69 23.75 8.01
CA GLY A 27 -9.07 24.26 6.77
C GLY A 27 -7.55 24.08 6.69
N LEU A 28 -6.97 23.23 7.56
CA LEU A 28 -5.52 23.00 7.58
C LEU A 28 -5.05 22.21 6.34
N ASP A 29 -5.89 21.35 5.79
CA ASP A 29 -5.63 20.63 4.56
C ASP A 29 -5.37 21.58 3.38
N GLN A 30 -6.17 22.63 3.25
CA GLN A 30 -5.99 23.65 2.20
C GLN A 30 -4.71 24.45 2.41
N LEU A 31 -4.43 24.84 3.64
CA LEU A 31 -3.21 25.54 4.00
C LEU A 31 -1.93 24.74 3.71
N ILE A 32 -1.96 23.42 3.94
CA ILE A 32 -0.84 22.54 3.59
C ILE A 32 -0.72 22.41 2.06
N LYS A 33 -1.83 22.32 1.32
CA LYS A 33 -1.82 22.33 -0.15
C LYS A 33 -1.20 23.61 -0.71
N GLU A 34 -1.57 24.76 -0.17
CA GLU A 34 -0.99 26.05 -0.54
C GLU A 34 0.51 26.13 -0.24
N ALA A 35 0.94 25.59 0.90
CA ALA A 35 2.36 25.54 1.26
C ALA A 35 3.15 24.64 0.29
N ALA A 36 2.63 23.45 -0.03
CA ALA A 36 3.25 22.55 -1.00
C ALA A 36 3.38 23.19 -2.39
N LEU A 37 2.37 23.93 -2.86
CA LEU A 37 2.42 24.68 -4.12
C LEU A 37 3.48 25.79 -4.11
N LYS A 38 3.89 26.28 -2.94
CA LYS A 38 4.96 27.27 -2.76
C LYS A 38 6.35 26.65 -2.61
N GLY A 39 6.46 25.31 -2.66
CA GLY A 39 7.72 24.57 -2.55
C GLY A 39 8.06 24.09 -1.14
N THR A 40 7.15 24.19 -0.17
CA THR A 40 7.34 23.59 1.15
C THR A 40 7.41 22.06 1.02
N VAL A 41 8.46 21.47 1.59
CA VAL A 41 8.63 20.01 1.58
C VAL A 41 7.64 19.38 2.56
N LEU A 42 6.96 18.31 2.12
CA LEU A 42 6.07 17.52 2.96
C LEU A 42 6.71 16.17 3.26
N CYS A 43 6.69 15.73 4.52
CA CYS A 43 7.14 14.39 4.86
C CYS A 43 6.37 13.81 6.05
N GLY A 44 6.43 12.48 6.20
CA GLY A 44 5.76 11.82 7.30
C GLY A 44 5.88 10.31 7.28
N GLY A 45 5.71 9.70 8.45
CA GLY A 45 5.73 8.24 8.64
C GLY A 45 4.37 7.72 9.07
N SER A 46 4.08 6.45 8.74
CA SER A 46 2.81 5.79 9.09
C SER A 46 1.59 6.57 8.58
N ALA A 47 0.75 7.13 9.47
CA ALA A 47 -0.36 8.02 9.09
C ALA A 47 0.09 9.19 8.20
N GLY A 48 1.27 9.77 8.49
CA GLY A 48 1.87 10.83 7.71
C GLY A 48 2.39 10.38 6.35
N CYS A 49 2.68 9.09 6.15
CA CYS A 49 3.04 8.55 4.84
C CYS A 49 1.79 8.51 3.94
N GLY A 50 0.69 7.92 4.44
CA GLY A 50 -0.52 7.72 3.64
C GLY A 50 -1.37 8.98 3.40
N CYS A 51 -1.22 10.02 4.22
CA CYS A 51 -2.07 11.21 4.13
C CYS A 51 -1.89 12.04 2.85
N TRP A 52 -0.78 11.87 2.12
CA TRP A 52 -0.51 12.57 0.87
C TRP A 52 -1.21 11.96 -0.35
N PHE A 53 -1.71 10.74 -0.22
CA PHE A 53 -2.37 10.01 -1.30
C PHE A 53 -3.84 10.42 -1.44
N ASP A 54 -4.53 9.92 -2.47
CA ASP A 54 -5.98 10.09 -2.65
C ASP A 54 -6.75 9.40 -1.53
N SER A 55 -6.30 8.23 -1.14
CA SER A 55 -6.87 7.47 -0.04
C SER A 55 -5.83 6.59 0.63
N MET A 56 -6.09 6.18 1.87
CA MET A 56 -5.25 5.21 2.56
C MET A 56 -6.05 4.21 3.37
N GLN A 57 -5.46 3.07 3.64
CA GLN A 57 -5.93 2.12 4.64
C GLN A 57 -5.50 2.57 6.04
N THR A 58 -6.40 2.49 7.01
CA THR A 58 -6.11 2.84 8.41
C THR A 58 -6.80 1.90 9.39
N ASP A 59 -6.17 1.74 10.55
CA ASP A 59 -6.67 1.06 11.75
C ASP A 59 -7.24 2.06 12.78
N SER A 60 -7.60 3.28 12.35
CA SER A 60 -8.08 4.35 13.23
C SER A 60 -9.33 4.03 14.07
N LEU A 61 -10.05 2.96 13.72
CA LEU A 61 -11.26 2.51 14.42
C LEU A 61 -11.00 1.39 15.44
N LYS A 62 -9.75 0.94 15.60
CA LYS A 62 -9.42 -0.05 16.62
C LYS A 62 -9.69 0.50 18.03
N PRO A 63 -10.09 -0.33 19.00
CA PRO A 63 -10.40 0.11 20.36
C PRO A 63 -9.29 0.92 21.02
N GLU A 64 -8.02 0.59 20.76
CA GLU A 64 -6.85 1.28 21.31
C GLU A 64 -6.64 2.68 20.74
N ALA A 65 -7.18 2.97 19.55
CA ALA A 65 -7.05 4.26 18.88
C ALA A 65 -8.09 5.30 19.34
N CYS A 66 -9.05 4.89 20.19
CA CYS A 66 -10.07 5.76 20.75
C CYS A 66 -9.49 6.68 21.85
N LYS A 67 -9.95 7.94 21.93
CA LYS A 67 -9.52 8.89 22.97
C LYS A 67 -9.80 8.43 24.40
N LEU A 68 -10.77 7.53 24.57
CA LEU A 68 -11.15 6.94 25.85
C LEU A 68 -10.67 5.48 25.93
N SER A 69 -9.57 5.15 25.25
CA SER A 69 -9.06 3.78 25.10
C SER A 69 -8.98 3.03 26.41
N GLU A 70 -8.50 3.64 27.50
CA GLU A 70 -8.44 2.95 28.81
C GLU A 70 -9.82 2.49 29.32
N LYS A 71 -10.84 3.34 29.22
CA LYS A 71 -12.20 3.01 29.65
C LYS A 71 -12.85 1.99 28.72
N VAL A 72 -12.69 2.20 27.40
CA VAL A 72 -13.18 1.29 26.37
C VAL A 72 -12.56 -0.09 26.57
N LEU A 73 -11.24 -0.18 26.69
CA LEU A 73 -10.55 -1.44 26.88
C LEU A 73 -10.94 -2.11 28.19
N ALA A 74 -11.21 -1.37 29.27
CA ALA A 74 -11.69 -1.94 30.53
C ALA A 74 -13.09 -2.59 30.43
N GLU A 75 -13.92 -2.13 29.49
CA GLU A 75 -15.29 -2.63 29.27
C GLU A 75 -15.38 -3.75 28.23
N LEU A 76 -14.39 -3.86 27.32
CA LEU A 76 -14.39 -4.85 26.25
C LEU A 76 -13.79 -6.20 26.66
N SER A 77 -14.47 -7.29 26.28
CA SER A 77 -13.93 -8.65 26.33
C SER A 77 -12.73 -8.80 25.36
N PRO A 78 -11.86 -9.81 25.56
CA PRO A 78 -10.78 -10.09 24.62
C PRO A 78 -11.24 -10.24 23.17
N GLU A 79 -12.38 -10.89 22.93
CA GLU A 79 -12.96 -11.08 21.60
C GLU A 79 -13.42 -9.76 20.98
N GLN A 80 -14.07 -8.90 21.77
CA GLN A 80 -14.53 -7.59 21.32
C GLN A 80 -13.38 -6.64 21.01
N ARG A 81 -12.21 -6.83 21.64
CA ARG A 81 -11.00 -6.05 21.30
C ARG A 81 -10.44 -6.39 19.92
N LEU A 82 -10.74 -7.59 19.41
CA LEU A 82 -10.35 -8.03 18.07
C LEU A 82 -11.42 -7.72 17.02
N ASP A 83 -12.64 -7.37 17.43
CA ASP A 83 -13.78 -7.08 16.56
C ASP A 83 -13.71 -5.67 15.95
N TRP A 84 -12.75 -5.48 15.07
CA TRP A 84 -12.62 -4.30 14.24
C TRP A 84 -11.96 -4.67 12.91
N SER A 85 -12.17 -3.84 11.88
CA SER A 85 -11.51 -3.98 10.59
C SER A 85 -10.80 -2.69 10.21
N PHE A 86 -9.76 -2.82 9.39
CA PHE A 86 -9.20 -1.65 8.73
C PHE A 86 -10.27 -0.98 7.87
N VAL A 87 -10.12 0.33 7.68
CA VAL A 87 -11.01 1.12 6.82
C VAL A 87 -10.20 1.92 5.80
N ARG A 88 -10.81 2.21 4.65
CA ARG A 88 -10.27 3.12 3.64
C ARG A 88 -10.81 4.53 3.92
N ILE A 89 -9.93 5.53 3.92
CA ILE A 89 -10.31 6.93 4.08
C ILE A 89 -9.72 7.79 2.97
N SER A 90 -10.47 8.78 2.48
CA SER A 90 -9.95 9.78 1.55
C SER A 90 -8.94 10.69 2.26
N CYS A 91 -7.91 11.11 1.55
CA CYS A 91 -6.77 11.84 2.07
C CYS A 91 -6.58 13.16 1.30
N MET A 92 -5.33 13.66 1.12
CA MET A 92 -5.08 14.97 0.52
C MET A 92 -5.04 14.97 -1.00
N GLY A 93 -4.68 13.84 -1.62
CA GLY A 93 -4.68 13.64 -3.06
C GLY A 93 -3.56 14.36 -3.83
N PHE A 94 -2.35 14.37 -3.29
CA PHE A 94 -1.15 14.73 -4.07
C PHE A 94 -0.69 13.56 -4.95
N ILE A 95 -0.88 12.32 -4.48
CA ILE A 95 -0.55 11.10 -5.22
C ILE A 95 -1.83 10.31 -5.47
N ASN A 96 -2.20 10.15 -6.75
CA ASN A 96 -3.37 9.38 -7.16
C ASN A 96 -3.12 7.87 -7.03
N ALA A 97 -3.22 7.35 -5.80
CA ALA A 97 -3.22 5.94 -5.48
C ALA A 97 -3.88 5.67 -4.12
N PHE A 98 -4.25 4.41 -3.89
CA PHE A 98 -4.66 3.90 -2.58
C PHE A 98 -3.43 3.45 -1.77
N CYS A 99 -3.03 4.21 -0.76
CA CYS A 99 -1.87 3.89 0.06
C CYS A 99 -2.18 2.82 1.13
N VAL A 100 -1.27 1.86 1.27
CA VAL A 100 -1.31 0.83 2.31
C VAL A 100 -0.02 0.95 3.13
N PRO A 101 0.01 1.82 4.15
CA PRO A 101 1.18 1.93 5.02
C PRO A 101 1.30 0.69 5.90
N HIS A 102 2.53 0.24 6.16
CA HIS A 102 2.82 -0.94 6.97
C HIS A 102 2.24 -2.23 6.39
N ILE A 103 2.27 -2.38 5.06
CA ILE A 103 1.61 -3.49 4.35
C ILE A 103 2.07 -4.88 4.83
N ASP A 104 3.31 -4.97 5.31
CA ASP A 104 4.00 -6.12 5.88
C ASP A 104 3.60 -6.45 7.32
N THR A 105 2.66 -5.70 7.92
CA THR A 105 2.25 -5.89 9.31
C THR A 105 0.93 -6.62 9.47
N VAL A 106 0.73 -7.16 10.68
CA VAL A 106 -0.53 -7.74 11.15
C VAL A 106 -1.17 -6.78 12.14
N GLY A 107 -2.47 -6.52 11.99
CA GLY A 107 -3.23 -5.69 12.91
C GLY A 107 -3.37 -6.32 14.30
N THR A 108 -3.75 -5.52 15.30
CA THR A 108 -4.04 -6.03 16.65
C THR A 108 -5.21 -7.02 16.69
N ASN A 109 -6.03 -7.06 15.64
CA ASN A 109 -7.06 -8.08 15.41
C ASN A 109 -6.53 -9.41 14.81
N ASN A 110 -5.21 -9.59 14.71
CA ASN A 110 -4.55 -10.75 14.07
C ASN A 110 -4.83 -10.91 12.57
N VAL A 111 -5.23 -9.85 11.88
CA VAL A 111 -5.46 -9.86 10.44
C VAL A 111 -4.31 -9.17 9.71
N ALA A 112 -3.74 -9.83 8.70
CA ALA A 112 -2.70 -9.24 7.88
C ALA A 112 -3.24 -8.02 7.12
N ARG A 113 -2.48 -6.92 7.16
CA ARG A 113 -2.92 -5.65 6.57
C ARG A 113 -3.13 -5.78 5.06
N VAL A 114 -2.21 -6.47 4.38
CA VAL A 114 -2.28 -6.78 2.94
C VAL A 114 -3.56 -7.50 2.54
N ASP A 115 -4.09 -8.42 3.36
CA ASP A 115 -5.28 -9.19 3.00
C ASP A 115 -6.53 -8.32 2.97
N ILE A 116 -6.65 -7.38 3.91
CA ILE A 116 -7.76 -6.42 3.90
C ILE A 116 -7.56 -5.38 2.81
N ALA A 117 -6.32 -4.97 2.52
CA ALA A 117 -6.05 -4.06 1.41
C ALA A 117 -6.45 -4.65 0.06
N LYS A 118 -6.19 -5.95 -0.17
CA LYS A 118 -6.65 -6.66 -1.36
C LYS A 118 -8.18 -6.63 -1.49
N LYS A 119 -8.91 -6.92 -0.41
CA LYS A 119 -10.38 -6.86 -0.41
C LYS A 119 -10.89 -5.45 -0.76
N MET A 120 -10.33 -4.42 -0.13
CA MET A 120 -10.69 -3.03 -0.39
C MET A 120 -10.42 -2.60 -1.83
N LEU A 121 -9.30 -3.05 -2.41
CA LEU A 121 -8.96 -2.74 -3.80
C LEU A 121 -9.92 -3.43 -4.78
N LEU A 122 -10.24 -4.70 -4.52
CA LEU A 122 -11.18 -5.48 -5.32
C LEU A 122 -12.59 -4.89 -5.26
N GLU A 123 -13.06 -4.52 -4.07
CA GLU A 123 -14.35 -3.83 -3.89
C GLU A 123 -14.38 -2.51 -4.67
N ALA A 124 -13.33 -1.70 -4.57
CA ALA A 124 -13.24 -0.43 -5.28
C ALA A 124 -13.14 -0.58 -6.80
N HIS A 125 -12.58 -1.68 -7.30
CA HIS A 125 -12.53 -1.98 -8.73
C HIS A 125 -13.92 -2.19 -9.33
N PHE A 126 -14.86 -2.76 -8.57
CA PHE A 126 -16.24 -3.00 -9.02
C PHE A 126 -17.22 -1.89 -8.65
N ASP A 127 -16.80 -0.92 -7.83
CA ASP A 127 -17.64 0.18 -7.40
C ASP A 127 -17.63 1.30 -8.48
N PRO A 128 -18.78 1.59 -9.12
CA PRO A 128 -18.86 2.59 -10.20
C PRO A 128 -18.62 4.03 -9.74
N SER A 129 -18.51 4.28 -8.43
CA SER A 129 -18.15 5.59 -7.89
C SER A 129 -16.65 5.91 -8.01
N TYR A 130 -15.81 4.90 -8.27
CA TYR A 130 -14.38 5.10 -8.53
C TYR A 130 -14.11 5.14 -10.03
N GLU A 131 -13.19 6.02 -10.45
CA GLU A 131 -12.63 5.96 -11.79
C GLU A 131 -11.67 4.76 -11.87
N ALA A 132 -12.01 3.77 -12.70
CA ALA A 132 -11.17 2.60 -12.92
C ALA A 132 -10.01 2.93 -13.90
N PRO A 133 -8.79 2.38 -13.66
CA PRO A 133 -8.46 1.38 -12.64
C PRO A 133 -8.01 2.03 -11.32
N VAL A 134 -8.47 1.45 -10.20
CA VAL A 134 -7.98 1.82 -8.86
C VAL A 134 -6.67 1.07 -8.59
N PHE A 135 -5.59 1.81 -8.40
CA PHE A 135 -4.28 1.27 -8.05
C PHE A 135 -3.93 1.52 -6.59
N GLY A 136 -3.23 0.56 -5.98
CA GLY A 136 -2.69 0.68 -4.64
C GLY A 136 -1.17 0.79 -4.63
N LEU A 137 -0.65 1.52 -3.63
CA LEU A 137 0.77 1.56 -3.30
C LEU A 137 0.96 1.06 -1.86
N GLY A 138 1.49 -0.14 -1.73
CA GLY A 138 1.89 -0.72 -0.44
C GLY A 138 3.26 -0.23 -0.02
N VAL A 139 3.46 0.04 1.26
CA VAL A 139 4.73 0.53 1.81
C VAL A 139 5.09 -0.32 3.02
N ASP A 140 6.20 -1.05 2.95
CA ASP A 140 6.74 -1.79 4.10
C ASP A 140 7.16 -0.85 5.23
N GLU A 141 7.27 -1.38 6.45
CA GLU A 141 8.07 -0.72 7.46
C GLU A 141 9.51 -0.53 6.96
N LYS A 142 10.08 0.66 7.21
CA LYS A 142 11.41 1.09 6.72
C LYS A 142 11.52 1.29 5.20
N ALA A 143 10.43 1.20 4.44
CA ALA A 143 10.39 1.71 3.07
C ALA A 143 9.95 3.18 3.04
N VAL A 144 10.44 3.92 2.05
CA VAL A 144 10.12 5.33 1.83
C VAL A 144 9.72 5.54 0.38
N VAL A 145 8.63 6.30 0.19
CA VAL A 145 8.18 6.82 -1.09
C VAL A 145 8.62 8.27 -1.18
N ALA A 146 9.58 8.57 -2.03
CA ALA A 146 9.95 9.94 -2.38
C ALA A 146 9.14 10.35 -3.61
N TYR A 147 8.40 11.45 -3.53
CA TYR A 147 7.59 11.97 -4.63
C TYR A 147 8.05 13.38 -5.01
N GLU A 148 8.45 13.55 -6.26
CA GLU A 148 8.96 14.81 -6.81
C GLU A 148 8.51 14.94 -8.27
N GLU A 149 7.88 16.07 -8.62
CA GLU A 149 7.47 16.39 -10.00
C GLU A 149 6.70 15.27 -10.72
N GLY A 150 5.78 14.59 -10.02
CA GLY A 150 4.97 13.51 -10.61
C GLY A 150 5.66 12.14 -10.65
N LYS A 151 6.91 12.06 -10.18
CA LYS A 151 7.71 10.83 -10.16
C LYS A 151 7.90 10.32 -8.74
N ILE A 152 8.04 9.01 -8.64
CA ILE A 152 8.26 8.27 -7.41
C ILE A 152 9.60 7.55 -7.48
N THR A 153 10.36 7.68 -6.39
CA THR A 153 11.54 6.86 -6.11
C THR A 153 11.31 6.07 -4.83
N ILE A 154 11.65 4.78 -4.86
CA ILE A 154 11.52 3.89 -3.72
C ILE A 154 12.87 3.76 -3.03
N ILE A 155 12.90 4.09 -1.74
CA ILE A 155 14.09 4.03 -0.91
C ILE A 155 13.85 3.01 0.20
N SER A 156 14.84 2.15 0.42
CA SER A 156 14.86 1.24 1.56
C SER A 156 15.81 1.76 2.62
N ALA A 157 15.29 1.94 3.83
CA ALA A 157 16.04 2.36 5.02
C ALA A 157 16.46 1.18 5.91
N GLY A 158 16.19 -0.06 5.49
CA GLY A 158 16.58 -1.27 6.21
C GLY A 158 15.89 -2.51 5.67
N ASP A 159 16.14 -3.66 6.29
CA ASP A 159 15.58 -4.93 5.82
C ASP A 159 14.14 -5.14 6.28
N ARG A 160 13.41 -5.93 5.47
CA ARG A 160 12.08 -6.44 5.79
C ARG A 160 12.10 -7.29 7.07
N HIS A 161 10.95 -7.35 7.75
CA HIS A 161 10.80 -8.16 8.97
C HIS A 161 11.01 -9.66 8.74
N ASP A 162 10.69 -10.15 7.54
CA ASP A 162 10.89 -11.54 7.14
C ASP A 162 12.34 -11.88 6.77
N GLY A 163 13.23 -10.88 6.73
CA GLY A 163 14.64 -11.05 6.36
C GLY A 163 14.87 -11.33 4.88
N LEU A 164 13.85 -11.22 4.01
CA LEU A 164 13.96 -11.49 2.57
C LEU A 164 14.56 -10.31 1.80
N GLY A 165 15.51 -9.57 2.39
CA GLY A 165 16.18 -8.42 1.77
C GLY A 165 15.59 -7.06 2.14
N PRO A 166 15.91 -6.01 1.36
CA PRO A 166 15.56 -4.63 1.72
C PRO A 166 14.04 -4.40 1.73
N ALA A 167 13.56 -3.63 2.70
CA ALA A 167 12.18 -3.15 2.76
C ALA A 167 11.81 -2.41 1.48
N THR A 168 10.59 -2.60 0.99
CA THR A 168 10.19 -2.04 -0.30
C THR A 168 8.74 -1.56 -0.35
N CYS A 169 8.36 -1.02 -1.50
CA CYS A 169 6.99 -0.69 -1.85
C CYS A 169 6.45 -1.69 -2.89
N TYR A 170 5.13 -1.75 -2.99
CA TYR A 170 4.41 -2.68 -3.86
C TYR A 170 3.38 -1.94 -4.68
N ILE A 171 3.26 -2.29 -5.96
CA ILE A 171 2.10 -1.90 -6.77
C ILE A 171 1.01 -2.96 -6.56
N LEU A 172 -0.18 -2.50 -6.18
CA LEU A 172 -1.37 -3.33 -6.09
C LEU A 172 -2.34 -2.98 -7.21
N PHE A 173 -2.85 -3.98 -7.91
CA PHE A 173 -3.86 -3.78 -8.95
C PHE A 173 -4.71 -5.03 -9.13
N VAL A 174 -5.89 -4.89 -9.71
CA VAL A 174 -6.75 -6.01 -10.09
C VAL A 174 -6.43 -6.39 -11.53
N ASP A 175 -6.07 -7.64 -11.77
CA ASP A 175 -5.76 -8.16 -13.10
C ASP A 175 -7.04 -8.51 -13.91
N GLY A 176 -6.87 -8.95 -15.15
CA GLY A 176 -7.99 -9.35 -16.01
C GLY A 176 -8.78 -10.58 -15.53
N ARG A 177 -8.33 -11.26 -14.47
CA ARG A 177 -9.00 -12.42 -13.85
C ARG A 177 -9.71 -12.03 -12.56
N ASN A 178 -9.77 -10.75 -12.23
CA ASN A 178 -10.28 -10.22 -10.97
C ASN A 178 -9.47 -10.66 -9.75
N GLU A 179 -8.19 -10.94 -9.93
CA GLU A 179 -7.25 -11.24 -8.84
C GLU A 179 -6.43 -10.00 -8.49
N VAL A 180 -6.22 -9.77 -7.19
CA VAL A 180 -5.38 -8.67 -6.74
C VAL A 180 -3.91 -9.08 -6.77
N MET A 181 -3.17 -8.46 -7.68
CA MET A 181 -1.73 -8.56 -7.79
C MET A 181 -1.06 -7.64 -6.78
N VAL A 182 0.07 -8.10 -6.20
CA VAL A 182 0.90 -7.32 -5.27
C VAL A 182 2.34 -7.49 -5.72
N ILE A 183 2.85 -6.50 -6.46
CA ILE A 183 4.13 -6.60 -7.17
C ILE A 183 5.18 -5.76 -6.46
N PRO A 184 6.25 -6.36 -5.90
CA PRO A 184 7.31 -5.61 -5.24
C PRO A 184 8.09 -4.76 -6.26
N ILE A 185 8.45 -3.57 -5.85
CA ILE A 185 9.34 -2.69 -6.60
C ILE A 185 10.77 -2.92 -6.08
N THR A 186 11.79 -2.83 -6.93
CA THR A 186 13.18 -2.87 -6.44
C THR A 186 13.53 -1.53 -5.81
N PRO A 187 13.89 -1.46 -4.51
CA PRO A 187 14.25 -0.20 -3.88
C PRO A 187 15.69 0.21 -4.23
N ASN A 188 16.04 1.48 -3.96
CA ASN A 188 17.42 2.01 -4.07
C ASN A 188 18.04 1.91 -5.47
N THR A 189 17.24 1.87 -6.54
CA THR A 189 17.74 1.83 -7.93
C THR A 189 18.20 3.21 -8.43
N GLY A 190 17.77 4.28 -7.76
CA GLY A 190 17.92 5.65 -8.27
C GLY A 190 16.95 6.01 -9.39
N GLU A 191 16.07 5.09 -9.80
CA GLU A 191 15.03 5.35 -10.79
C GLU A 191 13.93 6.24 -10.18
N ALA A 192 13.46 7.21 -10.97
CA ALA A 192 12.31 8.04 -10.68
C ALA A 192 11.27 7.81 -11.77
N LEU A 193 10.17 7.15 -11.42
CA LEU A 193 9.13 6.70 -12.35
C LEU A 193 7.81 7.36 -12.03
N THR A 194 7.06 7.72 -13.05
CA THR A 194 5.65 8.11 -12.87
C THR A 194 4.82 6.92 -12.37
N MET A 195 3.67 7.20 -11.75
CA MET A 195 2.74 6.13 -11.35
C MET A 195 2.36 5.22 -12.53
N GLU A 196 2.15 5.79 -13.71
CA GLU A 196 1.78 5.05 -14.92
C GLU A 196 2.89 4.09 -15.37
N GLU A 197 4.15 4.53 -15.39
CA GLU A 197 5.31 3.68 -15.71
C GLU A 197 5.48 2.54 -14.68
N MET A 198 5.25 2.82 -13.39
CA MET A 198 5.31 1.80 -12.34
C MET A 198 4.21 0.74 -12.52
N ILE A 199 3.00 1.17 -12.83
CA ILE A 199 1.86 0.31 -13.11
C ILE A 199 2.15 -0.57 -14.33
N GLU A 200 2.58 0.03 -15.43
CA GLU A 200 2.86 -0.69 -16.66
C GLU A 200 3.95 -1.76 -16.46
N ARG A 201 5.01 -1.43 -15.71
CA ARG A 201 6.07 -2.37 -15.35
C ARG A 201 5.56 -3.51 -14.47
N ALA A 202 4.66 -3.22 -13.53
CA ALA A 202 4.04 -4.23 -12.68
C ALA A 202 3.15 -5.18 -13.49
N MET A 203 2.33 -4.65 -14.40
CA MET A 203 1.47 -5.44 -15.29
C MET A 203 2.29 -6.35 -16.22
N ARG A 204 3.34 -5.80 -16.86
CA ARG A 204 4.26 -6.56 -17.72
C ARG A 204 4.93 -7.73 -16.98
N SER A 205 5.23 -7.53 -15.69
CA SER A 205 5.84 -8.58 -14.86
C SER A 205 4.86 -9.73 -14.58
N VAL A 206 3.56 -9.44 -14.44
CA VAL A 206 2.52 -10.47 -14.28
C VAL A 206 2.28 -11.22 -15.59
N GLU A 207 2.19 -10.52 -16.71
CA GLU A 207 2.02 -11.14 -18.04
C GLU A 207 3.16 -12.11 -18.36
N ALA A 208 4.41 -11.73 -18.06
CA ALA A 208 5.57 -12.59 -18.28
C ALA A 208 5.54 -13.89 -17.45
N VAL A 209 4.99 -13.84 -16.24
CA VAL A 209 4.85 -15.02 -15.36
C VAL A 209 3.65 -15.89 -15.77
N GLN A 210 2.57 -15.27 -16.27
CA GLN A 210 1.37 -15.96 -16.70
C GLN A 210 1.44 -16.52 -18.12
N SER A 211 2.36 -16.03 -18.95
CA SER A 211 2.68 -16.64 -20.24
C SER A 211 3.13 -18.09 -19.99
N PRO A 212 2.62 -19.09 -20.76
CA PRO A 212 3.22 -20.41 -20.73
C PRO A 212 4.72 -20.23 -20.95
N MET A 213 5.55 -20.77 -20.05
CA MET A 213 6.95 -20.94 -20.37
C MET A 213 6.98 -21.74 -21.66
N ASP A 214 7.38 -21.11 -22.76
CA ASP A 214 7.93 -21.81 -23.91
C ASP A 214 9.26 -22.40 -23.45
N LEU A 215 9.15 -23.42 -22.60
CA LEU A 215 10.24 -24.28 -22.22
C LEU A 215 10.54 -25.07 -23.48
N ILE A 216 11.45 -24.54 -24.30
CA ILE A 216 12.11 -25.31 -25.35
C ILE A 216 12.99 -26.32 -24.61
N VAL A 217 12.36 -27.36 -24.10
CA VAL A 217 13.05 -28.55 -23.60
C VAL A 217 13.52 -29.30 -24.84
N SER A 218 14.79 -29.72 -24.85
CA SER A 218 15.27 -30.59 -25.93
C SER A 218 14.42 -31.85 -25.99
N GLN A 219 14.27 -32.42 -27.19
CA GLN A 219 13.48 -33.64 -27.42
C GLN A 219 13.85 -34.77 -26.44
N GLU A 220 15.13 -34.83 -26.04
CA GLU A 220 15.65 -35.78 -25.06
C GLU A 220 15.02 -35.67 -23.66
N VAL A 221 14.66 -34.46 -23.21
CA VAL A 221 14.03 -34.24 -21.91
C VAL A 221 12.53 -34.56 -21.97
N THR A 222 11.88 -34.25 -23.09
CA THR A 222 10.47 -34.62 -23.35
C THR A 222 10.28 -36.14 -23.35
N ASP A 223 11.21 -36.87 -23.98
CA ASP A 223 11.16 -38.34 -24.05
C ASP A 223 11.40 -38.98 -22.66
N ALA A 224 12.29 -38.39 -21.85
CA ALA A 224 12.56 -38.84 -20.48
C ALA A 224 11.35 -38.70 -19.53
N CYS A 225 10.53 -37.65 -19.70
CA CYS A 225 9.31 -37.45 -18.92
C CYS A 225 8.19 -38.42 -19.33
N THR A 226 8.11 -38.80 -20.62
CA THR A 226 7.07 -39.70 -21.12
C THR A 226 7.29 -41.15 -20.67
N ILE A 227 8.54 -41.58 -20.50
CA ILE A 227 8.90 -42.94 -20.04
C ILE A 227 8.55 -43.19 -18.56
N ARG A 228 8.41 -42.14 -17.74
CA ARG A 228 8.01 -42.29 -16.31
C ARG A 228 6.50 -42.34 -16.07
N GLY A 229 5.66 -42.10 -17.09
CA GLY A 229 4.19 -42.10 -16.99
C GLY A 229 3.51 -43.46 -17.19
N SER A 230 4.24 -44.51 -17.55
CA SER A 230 3.68 -45.82 -17.90
C SER A 230 4.35 -46.94 -17.12
N SER A 231 4.14 -46.94 -15.79
CA SER A 231 4.45 -48.12 -14.96
C SER A 231 3.57 -48.19 -13.71
N PHE A 232 2.24 -48.27 -13.88
CA PHE A 232 1.32 -48.93 -12.93
C PHE A 232 0.07 -49.41 -13.68
N ASN A 233 0.07 -50.69 -14.06
CA ASN A 233 -1.11 -51.56 -14.16
C ASN A 233 -0.64 -53.00 -14.46
N THR A 234 -0.35 -53.74 -13.40
CA THR A 234 -0.46 -55.21 -13.31
C THR A 234 -0.94 -55.55 -11.92
#